data_AF-A0A838G238-F1
#
_entry.id   AF-A0A838G238-F1
#
_cell.length_a   1.000
_cell.length_b   1.000
_cell.length_c   1.000
_cell.angle_alpha   90.00
_cell.angle_beta   90.00
_cell.angle_gamma   90.00
#
_symmetry.space_group_name_H-M   'P 1'
#
loop_
_entity.id
_entity.type
_entity.pdbx_description
1 polymer ?
#
loop_
_entity_poly.entity_id
_entity_poly.type
_entity_poly.pdbx_seq_one_letter_code
_entity_poly.pdbx_strand_id
1 'polypeptide(L)'
;ASAFAPITWVLATAVLVAAVLVGSVVDVRWRRPGAWGLAAVPVVTAAVLLLPWSALTWLHQGPAALLTEAGLTAPGLLSPLSWTDVAFGRPGVAAPWWLGLGVVLAALAALARPDRRGPVLAAWLVAVVALMSVAVLAPFSVALPREVEPHRLWLGVPLVVAQGAAICAAAAAGSGIRARLTGASFGWRQPAGALVVALALLSPVACVVWWAATGSEDPLDRRAAAQVPAYMAEASATDRGRGVLVIRGTGEERVSHLLLRGPGLRLGDESVLPPADEQQPLSDLVAALVTTPEPEDVTALSEYGVGFVYVPGPADPKLAGNLDSVSGLTQASAARPGARAWQVDLPDSEVAPDPQRAESRPWLLALQGVALVLVAVLAAPTRRVARS
;
A
#
# COMPACT_ATOMS: atom_id res chain seq x y z
N ALA A 1 -4.00 -9.01 7.36
CA ALA A 1 -2.98 -8.66 6.35
C ALA A 1 -3.48 -9.01 4.94
N SER A 2 -3.78 -10.27 4.65
CA SER A 2 -4.22 -10.73 3.31
C SER A 2 -5.52 -10.13 2.77
N ALA A 3 -6.40 -9.61 3.63
CA ALA A 3 -7.58 -8.87 3.18
C ALA A 3 -7.26 -7.50 2.57
N PHE A 4 -6.15 -6.87 3.00
CA PHE A 4 -5.73 -5.54 2.55
C PHE A 4 -4.55 -5.59 1.59
N ALA A 5 -3.71 -6.63 1.68
CA ALA A 5 -2.57 -6.84 0.81
C ALA A 5 -2.55 -8.31 0.35
N PRO A 6 -3.27 -8.64 -0.73
CA PRO A 6 -3.31 -9.97 -1.30
C PRO A 6 -1.93 -10.56 -1.65
N ILE A 7 -0.91 -9.70 -1.87
CA ILE A 7 0.48 -10.10 -2.10
C ILE A 7 1.06 -10.99 -0.99
N THR A 8 0.49 -10.89 0.22
CA THR A 8 0.81 -11.81 1.33
C THR A 8 0.52 -13.28 1.00
N TRP A 9 -0.43 -13.60 0.13
CA TRP A 9 -0.68 -14.97 -0.34
C TRP A 9 0.46 -15.50 -1.18
N VAL A 10 0.92 -14.69 -2.13
CA VAL A 10 2.04 -15.01 -3.02
C VAL A 10 3.29 -15.24 -2.15
N LEU A 11 3.53 -14.33 -1.21
CA LEU A 11 4.67 -14.42 -0.31
C LEU A 11 4.59 -15.63 0.64
N ALA A 12 3.43 -15.89 1.26
CA ALA A 12 3.25 -17.04 2.14
C ALA A 12 3.42 -18.37 1.40
N THR A 13 2.93 -18.44 0.15
CA THR A 13 3.11 -19.61 -0.71
C THR A 13 4.57 -19.79 -1.10
N ALA A 14 5.27 -18.70 -1.47
CA ALA A 14 6.70 -18.75 -1.77
C ALA A 14 7.54 -19.22 -0.56
N VAL A 15 7.21 -18.73 0.64
CA VAL A 15 7.86 -19.18 1.88
C VAL A 15 7.58 -20.66 2.15
N LEU A 16 6.34 -21.11 1.98
CA LEU A 16 5.97 -22.52 2.16
C LEU A 16 6.74 -23.41 1.19
N VAL A 17 6.77 -23.06 -0.10
CA VAL A 17 7.50 -23.80 -1.14
C VAL A 17 9.00 -23.84 -0.82
N ALA A 18 9.61 -22.72 -0.45
CA ALA A 18 11.01 -22.67 -0.06
C ALA A 18 11.29 -23.54 1.18
N ALA A 19 10.40 -23.54 2.18
CA ALA A 19 10.52 -24.41 3.35
C ALA A 19 10.44 -25.90 2.99
N VAL A 20 9.55 -26.27 2.05
CA VAL A 20 9.47 -27.65 1.52
C VAL A 20 10.76 -28.04 0.81
N LEU A 21 11.26 -27.18 -0.09
CA LEU A 21 12.47 -27.46 -0.86
C LEU A 21 13.69 -27.61 0.06
N VAL A 22 13.90 -26.67 0.99
CA VAL A 22 15.00 -26.74 1.95
C VAL A 22 14.85 -27.96 2.87
N GLY A 23 13.64 -28.25 3.36
CA GLY A 23 13.37 -29.43 4.18
C GLY A 23 13.46 -30.78 3.45
N SER A 24 13.45 -30.77 2.12
CA SER A 24 13.68 -31.97 1.30
C SER A 24 15.17 -32.27 1.10
N VAL A 25 16.01 -31.24 1.15
CA VAL A 25 17.47 -31.34 0.94
C VAL A 25 18.20 -31.51 2.28
N VAL A 26 17.80 -30.75 3.28
CA VAL A 26 18.33 -30.82 4.63
C VAL A 26 17.39 -31.74 5.40
N ASP A 27 17.88 -32.87 5.91
CA ASP A 27 17.12 -33.93 6.59
C ASP A 27 16.55 -33.46 7.96
N VAL A 28 15.77 -32.38 7.94
CA VAL A 28 15.23 -31.69 9.10
C VAL A 28 13.96 -32.41 9.53
N ARG A 29 13.75 -32.49 10.85
CA ARG A 29 12.60 -33.08 11.57
C ARG A 29 11.17 -32.61 11.15
N TRP A 30 11.01 -31.87 10.06
CA TRP A 30 9.73 -31.43 9.49
C TRP A 30 8.86 -32.56 8.92
N ARG A 31 9.41 -33.78 8.79
CA ARG A 31 8.67 -34.99 8.40
C ARG A 31 7.75 -35.57 9.48
N ARG A 32 7.62 -34.94 10.66
CA ARG A 32 6.68 -35.42 11.69
C ARG A 32 5.23 -35.20 11.23
N PRO A 33 4.37 -36.24 11.26
CA PRO A 33 2.95 -36.08 10.97
C PRO A 33 2.36 -35.06 11.95
N GLY A 34 1.77 -33.98 11.41
CA GLY A 34 1.18 -32.88 12.19
C GLY A 34 1.91 -31.54 12.13
N ALA A 35 3.20 -31.50 11.79
CA ALA A 35 3.95 -30.23 11.63
C ALA A 35 3.38 -29.37 10.48
N TRP A 36 2.97 -30.04 9.40
CA TRP A 36 2.29 -29.42 8.26
C TRP A 36 0.92 -28.88 8.61
N GLY A 37 0.19 -29.52 9.55
CA GLY A 37 -1.12 -29.05 9.99
C GLY A 37 -1.04 -27.68 10.66
N LEU A 38 -0.01 -27.43 11.47
CA LEU A 38 0.17 -26.15 12.16
C LEU A 38 0.47 -24.99 11.21
N ALA A 39 1.11 -25.25 10.07
CA ALA A 39 1.40 -24.22 9.06
C ALA A 39 0.31 -24.11 7.98
N ALA A 40 -0.24 -25.24 7.52
CA ALA A 40 -1.22 -25.28 6.44
C ALA A 40 -2.62 -24.88 6.90
N VAL A 41 -3.05 -25.20 8.13
CA VAL A 41 -4.38 -24.84 8.63
C VAL A 41 -4.64 -23.34 8.60
N PRO A 42 -3.78 -22.45 9.15
CA PRO A 42 -4.04 -21.00 9.09
C PRO A 42 -4.04 -20.46 7.65
N VAL A 43 -3.18 -21.01 6.78
CA VAL A 43 -3.12 -20.63 5.35
C VAL A 43 -4.39 -21.07 4.63
N VAL A 44 -4.83 -22.32 4.79
CA VAL A 44 -6.06 -22.81 4.15
C VAL A 44 -7.29 -22.08 4.71
N THR A 45 -7.34 -21.87 6.03
CA THR A 45 -8.46 -21.17 6.69
C THR A 45 -8.58 -19.73 6.19
N ALA A 46 -7.47 -19.00 6.12
CA ALA A 46 -7.49 -17.64 5.57
C ALA A 46 -7.85 -17.63 4.07
N ALA A 47 -7.48 -18.65 3.30
CA ALA A 47 -7.78 -18.74 1.87
C ALA A 47 -9.28 -18.94 1.65
N VAL A 48 -9.88 -19.86 2.41
CA VAL A 48 -11.32 -20.13 2.36
C VAL A 48 -12.14 -18.91 2.80
N LEU A 49 -11.72 -18.23 3.87
CA LEU A 49 -12.41 -17.04 4.37
C LEU A 49 -12.36 -15.86 3.38
N LEU A 50 -11.24 -15.71 2.66
CA LEU A 50 -11.05 -14.61 1.72
C LEU A 50 -11.50 -14.94 0.31
N LEU A 51 -11.76 -16.21 -0.01
CA LEU A 51 -12.12 -16.70 -1.35
C LEU A 51 -13.23 -15.88 -2.03
N PRO A 52 -14.35 -15.53 -1.35
CA PRO A 52 -15.40 -14.72 -1.95
C PRO A 52 -14.92 -13.33 -2.36
N TRP A 53 -14.10 -12.70 -1.52
CA TRP A 53 -13.54 -11.38 -1.78
C TRP A 53 -12.49 -11.43 -2.90
N SER A 54 -11.56 -12.39 -2.83
CA SER A 54 -10.53 -12.60 -3.85
C SER A 54 -11.15 -12.85 -5.23
N ALA A 55 -12.24 -13.63 -5.30
CA ALA A 55 -12.93 -13.92 -6.54
C ALA A 55 -13.60 -12.66 -7.14
N LEU A 56 -14.22 -11.82 -6.30
CA LEU A 56 -14.78 -10.53 -6.69
C LEU A 56 -13.70 -9.57 -7.22
N THR A 57 -12.58 -9.46 -6.50
CA THR A 57 -11.47 -8.61 -6.92
C THR A 57 -10.89 -9.09 -8.24
N TRP A 58 -10.73 -10.41 -8.44
CA TRP A 58 -10.25 -10.95 -9.72
C TRP A 58 -11.22 -10.71 -10.87
N LEU A 59 -12.53 -10.84 -10.62
CA LEU A 59 -13.53 -10.64 -11.66
C LEU A 59 -13.58 -9.18 -12.13
N HIS A 60 -13.38 -8.22 -11.22
CA HIS A 60 -13.51 -6.79 -11.53
C HIS A 60 -12.18 -6.07 -11.81
N GLN A 61 -11.07 -6.51 -11.21
CA GLN A 61 -9.76 -5.87 -11.35
C GLN A 61 -8.71 -6.78 -12.01
N GLY A 62 -9.05 -8.02 -12.32
CA GLY A 62 -8.14 -8.99 -12.91
C GLY A 62 -7.18 -9.65 -11.91
N PRO A 63 -6.37 -10.63 -12.36
CA PRO A 63 -5.46 -11.38 -11.49
C PRO A 63 -4.30 -10.54 -10.95
N ALA A 64 -3.94 -9.44 -11.65
CA ALA A 64 -2.86 -8.54 -11.24
C ALA A 64 -3.18 -7.80 -9.93
N ALA A 65 -4.46 -7.70 -9.56
CA ALA A 65 -4.91 -7.15 -8.29
C ALA A 65 -4.42 -7.95 -7.06
N LEU A 66 -3.88 -9.17 -7.25
CA LEU A 66 -3.20 -9.89 -6.17
C LEU A 66 -1.89 -9.26 -5.75
N LEU A 67 -1.25 -8.50 -6.63
CA LEU A 67 0.05 -7.90 -6.38
C LEU A 67 -0.09 -6.49 -5.82
N THR A 68 -1.28 -5.90 -5.94
CA THR A 68 -1.59 -4.57 -5.43
C THR A 68 -2.15 -4.66 -4.02
N GLU A 69 -2.23 -3.51 -3.35
CA GLU A 69 -2.78 -3.38 -2.01
C GLU A 69 -4.02 -2.49 -2.04
N ALA A 70 -4.84 -2.57 -0.99
CA ALA A 70 -6.00 -1.72 -0.83
C ALA A 70 -5.56 -0.26 -0.62
N GLY A 71 -6.29 0.67 -1.25
CA GLY A 71 -6.01 2.10 -1.21
C GLY A 71 -5.35 2.64 -2.48
N LEU A 72 -5.46 3.96 -2.67
CA LEU A 72 -4.86 4.69 -3.77
C LEU A 72 -3.34 4.84 -3.55
N THR A 73 -2.56 4.58 -4.60
CA THR A 73 -1.10 4.72 -4.52
C THR A 73 -0.68 6.18 -4.65
N ALA A 74 -0.02 6.71 -3.63
CA ALA A 74 0.63 8.02 -3.72
C ALA A 74 1.96 7.92 -4.50
N PRO A 75 2.27 8.83 -5.44
CA PRO A 75 3.49 8.77 -6.26
C PRO A 75 4.79 8.64 -5.44
N GLY A 76 4.86 9.32 -4.28
CA GLY A 76 6.03 9.26 -3.39
C GLY A 76 6.26 7.89 -2.74
N LEU A 77 5.23 7.05 -2.61
CA LEU A 77 5.36 5.68 -2.09
C LEU A 77 5.84 4.68 -3.15
N LEU A 78 5.69 5.02 -4.44
CA LEU A 78 6.05 4.16 -5.57
C LEU A 78 7.42 4.50 -6.18
N SER A 79 8.17 5.38 -5.53
CA SER A 79 9.51 5.74 -5.98
C SER A 79 10.44 4.52 -5.99
N PRO A 80 11.42 4.45 -6.92
CA PRO A 80 12.37 3.35 -6.96
C PRO A 80 13.08 3.17 -5.61
N LEU A 81 13.08 1.95 -5.09
CA LEU A 81 13.76 1.64 -3.84
C LEU A 81 15.28 1.72 -4.03
N SER A 82 15.95 2.41 -3.12
CA SER A 82 17.41 2.37 -3.05
C SER A 82 17.89 1.08 -2.38
N TRP A 83 19.19 0.76 -2.49
CA TRP A 83 19.75 -0.42 -1.83
C TRP A 83 19.65 -0.35 -0.30
N THR A 84 19.72 0.85 0.29
CA THR A 84 19.55 1.04 1.73
C THR A 84 18.10 0.77 2.14
N ASP A 85 17.15 1.12 1.29
CA ASP A 85 15.73 0.86 1.55
C ASP A 85 15.45 -0.63 1.59
N VAL A 86 16.00 -1.40 0.65
CA VAL A 86 15.89 -2.86 0.66
C VAL A 86 16.62 -3.47 1.86
N ALA A 87 17.84 -3.04 2.15
CA ALA A 87 18.67 -3.61 3.23
C ALA A 87 18.09 -3.35 4.64
N PHE A 88 17.49 -2.19 4.85
CA PHE A 88 16.92 -1.79 6.16
C PHE A 88 15.39 -1.87 6.20
N GLY A 89 14.74 -2.45 5.18
CA GLY A 89 13.30 -2.73 5.18
C GLY A 89 12.42 -1.48 5.12
N ARG A 90 12.79 -0.49 4.33
CA ARG A 90 12.12 0.82 4.22
C ARG A 90 11.26 0.90 2.96
N PRO A 91 9.93 1.00 3.05
CA PRO A 91 9.08 1.16 1.88
C PRO A 91 8.84 2.65 1.55
N GLY A 92 9.62 3.20 0.62
CA GLY A 92 9.43 4.58 0.15
C GLY A 92 9.74 5.63 1.23
N VAL A 93 8.80 6.56 1.46
CA VAL A 93 8.93 7.65 2.46
C VAL A 93 8.91 7.06 3.87
N ALA A 94 10.09 6.80 4.42
CA ALA A 94 10.26 6.09 5.69
C ALA A 94 11.34 6.71 6.58
N ALA A 95 11.34 6.32 7.86
CA ALA A 95 12.31 6.73 8.87
C ALA A 95 13.77 6.54 8.38
N PRO A 96 14.74 7.38 8.79
CA PRO A 96 16.13 7.28 8.36
C PRO A 96 16.72 5.86 8.46
N TRP A 97 17.51 5.46 7.46
CA TRP A 97 18.01 4.08 7.33
C TRP A 97 18.79 3.54 8.52
N TRP A 98 19.52 4.41 9.22
CA TRP A 98 20.35 4.04 10.37
C TRP A 98 19.51 3.54 11.56
N LEU A 99 18.20 3.85 11.61
CA LEU A 99 17.30 3.32 12.62
C LEU A 99 17.12 1.80 12.48
N GLY A 100 17.21 1.24 11.27
CA GLY A 100 17.13 -0.21 11.04
C GLY A 100 18.43 -0.97 11.35
N LEU A 101 19.54 -0.26 11.56
CA LEU A 101 20.87 -0.86 11.69
C LEU A 101 20.95 -1.85 12.86
N GLY A 102 20.36 -1.52 14.00
CA GLY A 102 20.37 -2.39 15.18
C GLY A 102 19.69 -3.74 14.94
N VAL A 103 18.58 -3.74 14.20
CA VAL A 103 17.84 -4.97 13.85
C VAL A 103 18.65 -5.84 12.90
N VAL A 104 19.24 -5.24 11.86
CA VAL A 104 20.08 -5.96 10.88
C VAL A 104 21.31 -6.57 11.57
N LEU A 105 22.00 -5.79 12.41
CA LEU A 105 23.16 -6.27 13.17
C LEU A 105 22.79 -7.40 14.13
N ALA A 106 21.63 -7.33 14.79
CA ALA A 106 21.16 -8.40 15.67
C ALA A 106 20.81 -9.67 14.90
N ALA A 107 20.19 -9.56 13.72
CA ALA A 107 19.91 -10.71 12.87
C ALA A 107 21.18 -11.37 12.31
N LEU A 108 22.20 -10.59 11.96
CA LEU A 108 23.51 -11.10 11.56
C LEU A 108 24.23 -11.78 12.74
N ALA A 109 24.21 -11.15 13.93
CA ALA A 109 24.78 -11.74 15.14
C ALA A 109 24.08 -13.05 15.53
N ALA A 110 22.79 -13.21 15.21
CA ALA A 110 22.04 -14.44 15.44
C ALA A 110 22.64 -15.66 14.71
N LEU A 111 23.25 -15.49 13.53
CA LEU A 111 23.89 -16.57 12.77
C LEU A 111 25.08 -17.19 13.50
N ALA A 112 25.74 -16.42 14.37
CA ALA A 112 26.85 -16.90 15.18
C ALA A 112 26.42 -17.86 16.31
N ARG A 113 25.12 -18.17 16.45
CA ARG A 113 24.58 -19.00 17.54
C ARG A 113 24.35 -20.47 17.13
N PRO A 114 25.32 -21.39 17.39
CA PRO A 114 25.22 -22.78 16.96
C PRO A 114 24.05 -23.54 17.59
N ASP A 115 23.74 -23.32 18.88
CA ASP A 115 22.69 -24.05 19.61
C ASP A 115 21.28 -23.83 19.06
N ARG A 116 21.06 -22.72 18.34
CA ARG A 116 19.74 -22.31 17.81
C ARG A 116 19.75 -22.17 16.29
N ARG A 117 20.65 -22.88 15.61
CA ARG A 117 20.75 -22.85 14.14
C ARG A 117 19.42 -23.14 13.45
N GLY A 118 18.64 -24.12 13.91
CA GLY A 118 17.34 -24.46 13.33
C GLY A 118 16.38 -23.27 13.21
N PRO A 119 15.91 -22.68 14.34
CA PRO A 119 14.99 -21.55 14.28
C PRO A 119 15.60 -20.28 13.65
N VAL A 120 16.90 -20.04 13.83
CA VAL A 120 17.59 -18.89 13.20
C VAL A 120 17.62 -19.03 11.68
N LEU A 121 17.96 -20.21 11.15
CA LEU A 121 17.96 -20.46 9.71
C LEU A 121 16.55 -20.43 9.12
N ALA A 122 15.54 -20.91 9.85
CA ALA A 122 14.15 -20.80 9.42
C ALA A 122 13.70 -19.33 9.29
N ALA A 123 14.06 -18.48 10.25
CA ALA A 123 13.80 -17.04 10.16
C ALA A 123 14.56 -16.38 9.00
N TRP A 124 15.84 -16.74 8.81
CA TRP A 124 16.63 -16.26 7.67
C TRP A 124 16.07 -16.72 6.32
N LEU A 125 15.53 -17.93 6.22
CA LEU A 125 14.84 -18.41 5.02
C LEU A 125 13.67 -17.51 4.65
N VAL A 126 12.82 -17.16 5.64
CA VAL A 126 11.69 -16.23 5.44
C VAL A 126 12.20 -14.86 4.99
N ALA A 127 13.26 -14.34 5.63
CA ALA A 127 13.85 -13.05 5.27
C ALA A 127 14.38 -13.04 3.82
N VAL A 128 15.11 -14.09 3.43
CA VAL A 128 15.66 -14.22 2.07
C VAL A 128 14.55 -14.32 1.04
N VAL A 129 13.52 -15.14 1.27
CA VAL A 129 12.38 -15.27 0.33
C VAL A 129 11.65 -13.93 0.18
N ALA A 130 11.47 -13.18 1.27
CA ALA A 130 10.85 -11.87 1.22
C ALA A 130 11.70 -10.84 0.45
N LEU A 131 13.01 -10.79 0.69
CA LEU A 131 13.93 -9.92 -0.07
C LEU A 131 14.04 -10.32 -1.55
N MET A 132 14.04 -11.61 -1.85
CA MET A 132 13.98 -12.10 -3.23
C MET A 132 12.68 -11.68 -3.93
N SER A 133 11.55 -11.71 -3.20
CA SER A 133 10.27 -11.22 -3.73
C SER A 133 10.34 -9.73 -4.05
N VAL A 134 11.00 -8.90 -3.21
CA VAL A 134 11.25 -7.48 -3.52
C VAL A 134 12.09 -7.34 -4.80
N ALA A 135 13.21 -8.07 -4.90
CA ALA A 135 14.10 -7.99 -6.05
C ALA A 135 13.41 -8.41 -7.36
N VAL A 136 12.58 -9.46 -7.31
CA VAL A 136 11.80 -9.93 -8.46
C VAL A 136 10.71 -8.94 -8.81
N LEU A 137 9.99 -8.36 -7.84
CA LEU A 137 8.81 -7.51 -8.09
C LEU A 137 9.14 -6.03 -8.39
N ALA A 138 10.28 -5.53 -7.93
CA ALA A 138 10.73 -4.13 -8.15
C ALA A 138 10.73 -3.62 -9.61
N PRO A 139 11.09 -4.42 -10.63
CA PRO A 139 11.04 -3.96 -12.01
C PRO A 139 9.62 -3.96 -12.61
N PHE A 140 8.65 -4.64 -11.99
CA PHE A 140 7.32 -4.78 -12.56
C PHE A 140 6.44 -3.57 -12.27
N SER A 141 5.69 -3.15 -13.28
CA SER A 141 4.54 -2.27 -13.16
C SER A 141 3.25 -3.04 -13.46
N VAL A 142 2.17 -2.66 -12.79
CA VAL A 142 0.83 -3.22 -13.00
C VAL A 142 -0.07 -2.12 -13.54
N ALA A 143 -0.91 -2.47 -14.51
CA ALA A 143 -2.01 -1.64 -14.97
C ALA A 143 -3.30 -2.26 -14.43
N LEU A 144 -4.01 -1.55 -13.55
CA LEU A 144 -5.33 -1.98 -13.11
C LEU A 144 -6.40 -1.45 -14.08
N PRO A 145 -7.53 -2.15 -14.25
CA PRO A 145 -8.59 -1.73 -15.19
C PRO A 145 -9.21 -0.36 -14.95
N ARG A 146 -8.92 0.30 -13.82
CA ARG A 146 -9.47 1.61 -13.42
C ARG A 146 -8.40 2.69 -13.31
N GLU A 147 -7.17 2.35 -13.65
CA GLU A 147 -6.05 3.27 -13.65
C GLU A 147 -5.63 3.52 -15.09
N VAL A 148 -5.51 4.79 -15.42
CA VAL A 148 -5.18 5.25 -16.78
C VAL A 148 -3.72 4.90 -17.13
N GLU A 149 -2.81 4.94 -16.15
CA GLU A 149 -1.40 4.63 -16.35
C GLU A 149 -0.92 3.46 -15.48
N PRO A 150 -0.01 2.60 -15.98
CA PRO A 150 0.62 1.57 -15.18
C PRO A 150 1.50 2.17 -14.08
N HIS A 151 1.41 1.64 -12.87
CA HIS A 151 2.23 2.08 -11.74
C HIS A 151 3.10 0.93 -11.18
N ARG A 152 4.16 1.27 -10.44
CA ARG A 152 5.01 0.28 -9.76
C ARG A 152 4.27 -0.37 -8.60
N LEU A 153 4.68 -1.59 -8.26
CA LEU A 153 4.18 -2.27 -7.07
C LEU A 153 4.72 -1.62 -5.79
N TRP A 154 3.87 -1.44 -4.78
CA TRP A 154 4.35 -1.08 -3.44
C TRP A 154 4.89 -2.33 -2.76
N LEU A 155 6.16 -2.27 -2.33
CA LEU A 155 6.89 -3.45 -1.82
C LEU A 155 7.01 -3.44 -0.29
N GLY A 156 6.12 -2.75 0.40
CA GLY A 156 6.17 -2.62 1.86
C GLY A 156 5.89 -3.91 2.60
N VAL A 157 4.91 -4.71 2.18
CA VAL A 157 4.62 -5.99 2.83
C VAL A 157 5.82 -6.95 2.82
N PRO A 158 6.47 -7.23 1.66
CA PRO A 158 7.69 -8.05 1.66
C PRO A 158 8.81 -7.48 2.55
N LEU A 159 9.04 -6.16 2.55
CA LEU A 159 10.06 -5.53 3.39
C LEU A 159 9.75 -5.66 4.89
N VAL A 160 8.49 -5.49 5.29
CA VAL A 160 8.04 -5.69 6.68
C VAL A 160 8.18 -7.15 7.09
N VAL A 161 7.89 -8.11 6.21
CA VAL A 161 8.11 -9.54 6.49
C VAL A 161 9.59 -9.84 6.66
N ALA A 162 10.47 -9.26 5.83
CA ALA A 162 11.92 -9.40 6.00
C ALA A 162 12.41 -8.85 7.36
N GLN A 163 11.92 -7.67 7.77
CA GLN A 163 12.23 -7.09 9.08
C GLN A 163 11.67 -7.92 10.24
N GLY A 164 10.42 -8.38 10.15
CA GLY A 164 9.82 -9.28 11.14
C GLY A 164 10.60 -10.58 11.29
N ALA A 165 11.09 -11.15 10.18
CA ALA A 165 11.94 -12.32 10.18
C ALA A 165 13.32 -12.05 10.83
N ALA A 166 13.93 -10.89 10.57
CA ALA A 166 15.17 -10.46 11.24
C ALA A 166 14.99 -10.34 12.76
N ILE A 167 13.89 -9.75 13.22
CA ILE A 167 13.53 -9.66 14.65
C ILE A 167 13.32 -11.07 15.24
N CYS A 168 12.62 -11.96 14.54
CA CYS A 168 12.44 -13.35 14.95
C CYS A 168 13.78 -14.11 15.07
N ALA A 169 14.72 -13.89 14.14
CA ALA A 169 16.06 -14.47 14.21
C ALA A 169 16.82 -13.99 15.46
N ALA A 170 16.79 -12.68 15.72
CA ALA A 170 17.40 -12.07 16.90
C ALA A 170 16.76 -12.59 18.21
N ALA A 171 15.42 -12.67 18.28
CA ALA A 171 14.70 -13.19 19.44
C ALA A 171 15.00 -14.69 19.69
N ALA A 172 15.01 -15.50 18.63
CA ALA A 172 15.41 -16.91 18.72
C ALA A 172 16.85 -17.03 19.23
N ALA A 173 17.75 -16.16 18.78
CA ALA A 173 19.13 -16.09 19.25
C ALA A 173 19.29 -15.48 20.67
N GLY A 174 18.31 -14.75 21.20
CA GLY A 174 18.32 -14.26 22.59
C GLY A 174 17.84 -15.30 23.61
N SER A 175 16.97 -16.23 23.20
CA SER A 175 16.33 -17.18 24.12
C SER A 175 17.34 -18.08 24.85
N GLY A 176 17.36 -18.08 26.19
CA GLY A 176 18.29 -18.88 26.99
C GLY A 176 19.68 -18.27 27.23
N ILE A 177 19.87 -16.97 26.96
CA ILE A 177 21.10 -16.23 27.31
C ILE A 177 21.46 -16.35 28.80
N ARG A 178 20.46 -16.39 29.68
CA ARG A 178 20.64 -16.41 31.15
C ARG A 178 21.41 -17.64 31.65
N ALA A 179 21.26 -18.80 30.99
CA ALA A 179 21.94 -20.03 31.36
C ALA A 179 23.42 -20.09 30.93
N ARG A 180 23.86 -19.21 30.01
CA ARG A 180 25.27 -19.12 29.56
C ARG A 180 26.06 -18.02 30.27
N LEU A 181 25.39 -16.98 30.78
CA LEU A 181 26.05 -15.92 31.57
C LEU A 181 26.65 -16.45 32.87
N THR A 182 26.16 -17.59 33.37
CA THR A 182 26.64 -18.24 34.59
C THR A 182 27.88 -19.13 34.39
N GLY A 183 28.38 -19.31 33.16
CA GLY A 183 29.48 -20.25 32.87
C GLY A 183 30.53 -19.79 31.86
N ALA A 184 30.52 -18.51 31.46
CA ALA A 184 31.46 -18.00 30.45
C ALA A 184 32.54 -17.10 31.07
N SER A 185 33.79 -17.27 30.66
CA SER A 185 34.86 -16.30 30.91
C SER A 185 34.59 -15.01 30.13
N PHE A 186 34.83 -13.86 30.78
CA PHE A 186 34.61 -12.55 30.18
C PHE A 186 35.59 -12.33 29.00
N GLY A 187 35.08 -11.96 27.82
CA GLY A 187 35.87 -11.69 26.62
C GLY A 187 35.18 -10.71 25.68
N TRP A 188 35.87 -10.19 24.66
CA TRP A 188 35.39 -9.10 23.78
C TRP A 188 34.01 -9.33 23.13
N ARG A 189 33.61 -10.60 22.98
CA ARG A 189 32.33 -11.00 22.40
C ARG A 189 31.12 -10.59 23.25
N GLN A 190 31.30 -10.45 24.56
CA GLN A 190 30.24 -10.03 25.49
C GLN A 190 29.90 -8.53 25.37
N PRO A 191 30.86 -7.58 25.42
CA PRO A 191 30.54 -6.17 25.20
C PRO A 191 30.05 -5.90 23.77
N ALA A 192 30.60 -6.59 22.76
CA ALA A 192 30.08 -6.50 21.40
C ALA A 192 28.62 -7.00 21.30
N GLY A 193 28.29 -8.13 21.93
CA GLY A 193 26.91 -8.63 21.99
C GLY A 193 25.97 -7.70 22.74
N ALA A 194 26.42 -7.12 23.87
CA ALA A 194 25.65 -6.14 24.63
C ALA A 194 25.36 -4.88 23.81
N LEU A 195 26.34 -4.38 23.05
CA LEU A 195 26.17 -3.25 22.14
C LEU A 195 25.13 -3.55 21.05
N VAL A 196 25.20 -4.72 20.42
CA VAL A 196 24.23 -5.13 19.39
C VAL A 196 22.81 -5.21 19.97
N VAL A 197 22.65 -5.78 21.17
CA VAL A 197 21.35 -5.84 21.86
C VAL A 197 20.84 -4.44 22.20
N ALA A 198 21.71 -3.56 22.71
CA ALA A 198 21.35 -2.18 23.01
C ALA A 198 20.88 -1.43 21.75
N LEU A 199 21.62 -1.55 20.64
CA LEU A 199 21.24 -0.94 19.35
C LEU A 199 19.91 -1.50 18.83
N ALA A 200 19.68 -2.81 18.94
CA ALA A 200 18.44 -3.46 18.51
C ALA A 200 17.23 -3.02 19.35
N LEU A 201 17.40 -2.77 20.65
CA LEU A 201 16.34 -2.28 21.53
C LEU A 201 16.09 -0.77 21.38
N LEU A 202 17.14 0.01 21.09
CA LEU A 202 17.04 1.44 20.84
C LEU A 202 16.37 1.75 19.49
N SER A 203 16.56 0.88 18.49
CA SER A 203 15.97 1.00 17.15
C SER A 203 14.45 1.28 17.17
N PRO A 204 13.58 0.43 17.76
CA PRO A 204 12.14 0.70 17.79
C PRO A 204 11.78 1.95 18.59
N VAL A 205 12.50 2.25 19.68
CA VAL A 205 12.27 3.46 20.49
C VAL A 205 12.57 4.71 19.65
N ALA A 206 13.70 4.72 18.95
CA ALA A 206 14.11 5.82 18.10
C ALA A 206 13.16 5.98 16.90
N CYS A 207 12.64 4.89 16.33
CA CYS A 207 11.57 4.96 15.32
C CYS A 207 10.29 5.61 15.85
N VAL A 208 9.85 5.26 17.07
CA VAL A 208 8.66 5.87 17.70
C VAL A 208 8.88 7.35 17.95
N VAL A 209 10.04 7.74 18.48
CA VAL A 209 10.39 9.15 18.71
C VAL A 209 10.46 9.92 17.40
N TRP A 210 11.10 9.35 16.37
CA TRP A 210 11.15 9.97 15.05
C TRP A 210 9.75 10.15 14.46
N TRP A 211 8.90 9.12 14.51
CA TRP A 211 7.53 9.20 14.02
C TRP A 211 6.71 10.26 14.78
N ALA A 212 6.84 10.31 16.11
CA ALA A 212 6.18 11.31 16.94
C ALA A 212 6.67 12.74 16.65
N ALA A 213 7.96 12.92 16.34
CA ALA A 213 8.55 14.22 16.06
C ALA A 213 8.28 14.73 14.63
N THR A 214 8.24 13.82 13.66
CA THR A 214 8.08 14.17 12.23
C THR A 214 6.60 14.27 11.82
N GLY A 215 5.69 13.73 12.64
CA GLY A 215 4.25 13.80 12.40
C GLY A 215 3.78 12.96 11.20
N SER A 216 2.47 12.90 11.01
CA SER A 216 1.80 12.14 9.93
C SER A 216 1.24 13.03 8.83
N GLU A 217 1.70 14.28 8.71
CA GLU A 217 1.08 15.25 7.80
C GLU A 217 1.18 14.85 6.32
N ASP A 218 2.02 13.87 6.00
CA ASP A 218 2.19 13.31 4.66
C ASP A 218 2.51 11.79 4.80
N PRO A 219 1.89 10.85 4.06
CA PRO A 219 0.85 11.00 3.03
C PRO A 219 -0.60 10.81 3.52
N LEU A 220 -0.82 10.65 4.83
CA LEU A 220 -2.15 10.35 5.39
C LEU A 220 -2.76 11.58 6.08
N ASP A 221 -3.53 12.36 5.33
CA ASP A 221 -4.39 13.40 5.90
C ASP A 221 -5.79 12.82 6.22
N ARG A 222 -6.40 13.26 7.31
CA ARG A 222 -7.82 12.96 7.64
C ARG A 222 -8.78 13.72 6.72
N ARG A 223 -8.29 14.70 5.97
CA ARG A 223 -9.06 15.53 5.04
C ARG A 223 -9.15 14.91 3.65
N ALA A 224 -10.11 15.36 2.84
CA ALA A 224 -10.29 14.88 1.46
C ALA A 224 -9.01 15.05 0.63
N ALA A 225 -8.75 14.11 -0.29
CA ALA A 225 -7.49 13.99 -1.02
C ALA A 225 -7.10 15.24 -1.82
N ALA A 226 -8.08 16.08 -2.18
CA ALA A 226 -7.83 17.44 -2.65
C ALA A 226 -8.52 18.43 -1.72
N GLN A 227 -7.73 19.27 -1.05
CA GLN A 227 -8.22 20.44 -0.32
C GLN A 227 -8.54 21.53 -1.35
N VAL A 228 -9.66 21.33 -2.03
CA VAL A 228 -10.26 22.30 -2.95
C VAL A 228 -10.86 23.45 -2.12
N PRO A 229 -10.84 24.70 -2.60
CA PRO A 229 -11.57 25.80 -1.97
C PRO A 229 -13.03 25.43 -1.63
N ALA A 230 -13.51 25.86 -0.46
CA ALA A 230 -14.83 25.48 0.06
C ALA A 230 -15.97 25.82 -0.90
N TYR A 231 -15.88 26.95 -1.62
CA TYR A 231 -16.92 27.37 -2.57
C TYR A 231 -17.05 26.43 -3.78
N MET A 232 -15.93 25.86 -4.28
CA MET A 232 -15.97 24.90 -5.38
C MET A 232 -16.50 23.55 -4.91
N ALA A 233 -16.11 23.13 -3.70
CA ALA A 233 -16.62 21.91 -3.09
C ALA A 233 -18.15 22.00 -2.86
N GLU A 234 -18.64 23.15 -2.39
CA GLU A 234 -20.07 23.41 -2.19
C GLU A 234 -20.84 23.49 -3.53
N ALA A 235 -20.28 24.15 -4.54
CA ALA A 235 -20.86 24.20 -5.88
C ALA A 235 -20.98 22.80 -6.51
N SER A 236 -19.92 21.98 -6.43
CA SER A 236 -19.92 20.60 -6.95
C SER A 236 -20.80 19.64 -6.15
N ALA A 237 -21.06 19.93 -4.88
CA ALA A 237 -21.99 19.16 -4.05
C ALA A 237 -23.46 19.50 -4.36
N THR A 238 -23.73 20.75 -4.72
CA THR A 238 -25.06 21.23 -5.07
C THR A 238 -25.46 20.84 -6.49
N ASP A 239 -24.51 20.88 -7.42
CA ASP A 239 -24.71 20.56 -8.83
C ASP A 239 -23.61 19.61 -9.33
N ARG A 240 -24.01 18.39 -9.72
CA ARG A 240 -23.10 17.38 -10.26
C ARG A 240 -22.51 17.76 -11.63
N GLY A 241 -23.14 18.69 -12.35
CA GLY A 241 -22.61 19.30 -13.58
C GLY A 241 -21.49 20.32 -13.33
N ARG A 242 -21.17 20.64 -12.07
CA ARG A 242 -20.11 21.57 -11.67
C ARG A 242 -18.98 20.86 -10.93
N GLY A 243 -18.46 19.79 -11.53
CA GLY A 243 -17.32 19.06 -11.00
C GLY A 243 -16.05 19.91 -10.92
N VAL A 244 -15.15 19.54 -10.01
CA VAL A 244 -13.84 20.18 -9.83
C VAL A 244 -12.77 19.26 -10.39
N LEU A 245 -12.14 19.69 -11.49
CA LEU A 245 -10.98 19.02 -12.05
C LEU A 245 -9.72 19.48 -11.33
N VAL A 246 -9.08 18.58 -10.58
CA VAL A 246 -7.83 18.85 -9.88
C VAL A 246 -6.67 18.34 -10.74
N ILE A 247 -5.77 19.22 -11.17
CA ILE A 247 -4.60 18.87 -11.96
C ILE A 247 -3.35 19.04 -11.09
N ARG A 248 -2.52 18.00 -11.00
CA ARG A 248 -1.26 17.99 -10.25
C ARG A 248 -0.13 17.51 -11.15
N GLY A 249 0.96 18.26 -11.18
CA GLY A 249 2.16 17.93 -11.95
C GLY A 249 2.76 19.19 -12.56
N THR A 250 3.92 19.02 -13.18
CA THR A 250 4.57 20.03 -14.01
C THR A 250 4.51 19.58 -15.46
N GLY A 251 4.59 20.50 -16.42
CA GLY A 251 4.55 20.15 -17.85
C GLY A 251 5.73 19.29 -18.33
N GLU A 252 6.75 19.07 -17.48
CA GLU A 252 7.93 18.24 -17.74
C GLU A 252 7.88 16.89 -17.00
N GLU A 253 7.07 16.75 -15.96
CA GLU A 253 6.83 15.50 -15.22
C GLU A 253 5.42 14.95 -15.51
N ARG A 254 5.07 13.81 -14.91
CA ARG A 254 3.72 13.24 -15.06
C ARG A 254 2.65 14.20 -14.54
N VAL A 255 1.65 14.47 -15.37
CA VAL A 255 0.44 15.19 -14.97
C VAL A 255 -0.59 14.19 -14.51
N SER A 256 -0.92 14.24 -13.22
CA SER A 256 -2.05 13.50 -12.64
C SER A 256 -3.26 14.40 -12.58
N HIS A 257 -4.44 13.85 -12.88
CA HIS A 257 -5.69 14.58 -12.83
C HIS A 257 -6.73 13.81 -12.01
N LEU A 258 -7.66 14.55 -11.41
CA LEU A 258 -8.74 13.98 -10.61
C LEU A 258 -9.99 14.82 -10.77
N LEU A 259 -11.04 14.24 -11.35
CA LEU A 259 -12.35 14.89 -11.43
C LEU A 259 -13.17 14.59 -10.17
N LEU A 260 -13.43 15.62 -9.38
CA LEU A 260 -14.21 15.52 -8.15
C LEU A 260 -15.64 15.97 -8.39
N ARG A 261 -16.59 15.07 -8.11
CA ARG A 261 -18.04 15.35 -8.09
C ARG A 261 -18.55 15.14 -6.66
N GLY A 262 -18.90 16.21 -5.96
CA GLY A 262 -19.32 16.17 -4.56
C GLY A 262 -18.16 16.24 -3.53
N PRO A 263 -18.27 15.63 -2.34
CA PRO A 263 -17.40 15.88 -1.18
C PRO A 263 -15.94 15.40 -1.31
N GLY A 264 -15.48 15.03 -2.51
CA GLY A 264 -14.15 14.51 -2.79
C GLY A 264 -14.00 13.00 -2.56
N LEU A 265 -12.90 12.43 -3.06
CA LEU A 265 -12.53 11.03 -2.78
C LEU A 265 -11.92 10.89 -1.38
N ARG A 266 -12.26 9.78 -0.71
CA ARG A 266 -11.65 9.33 0.54
C ARG A 266 -10.83 8.06 0.30
N LEU A 267 -9.98 7.74 1.28
CA LEU A 267 -9.28 6.47 1.30
C LEU A 267 -10.31 5.32 1.33
N GLY A 268 -10.21 4.38 0.37
CA GLY A 268 -11.17 3.29 0.19
C GLY A 268 -12.14 3.48 -1.00
N ASP A 269 -12.18 4.68 -1.61
CA ASP A 269 -13.05 4.96 -2.76
C ASP A 269 -12.43 4.56 -4.11
N GLU A 270 -11.24 3.92 -4.12
CA GLU A 270 -10.59 3.45 -5.36
C GLU A 270 -11.45 2.46 -6.16
N SER A 271 -12.34 1.76 -5.45
CA SER A 271 -13.25 0.78 -6.05
C SER A 271 -14.47 1.41 -6.71
N VAL A 272 -14.66 2.72 -6.58
CA VAL A 272 -15.82 3.47 -7.13
C VAL A 272 -15.40 4.31 -8.34
N LEU A 273 -14.10 4.40 -8.64
CA LEU A 273 -13.61 5.04 -9.85
C LEU A 273 -14.17 4.35 -11.11
N PRO A 274 -14.49 5.12 -12.18
CA PRO A 274 -14.87 4.55 -13.46
C PRO A 274 -13.76 3.64 -14.03
N PRO A 275 -14.08 2.72 -14.95
CA PRO A 275 -13.10 2.02 -15.77
C PRO A 275 -12.12 2.99 -16.47
N ALA A 276 -10.89 2.55 -16.73
CA ALA A 276 -9.84 3.38 -17.33
C ALA A 276 -10.17 3.79 -18.77
N ASP A 277 -10.86 2.93 -19.52
CA ASP A 277 -11.38 3.21 -20.86
C ASP A 277 -12.42 4.34 -20.87
N GLU A 278 -13.25 4.45 -19.83
CA GLU A 278 -14.17 5.57 -19.66
C GLU A 278 -13.44 6.87 -19.22
N GLN A 279 -12.28 6.74 -18.57
CA GLN A 279 -11.46 7.87 -18.13
C GLN A 279 -10.49 8.38 -19.21
N GLN A 280 -10.11 7.54 -20.19
CA GLN A 280 -9.10 7.86 -21.19
C GLN A 280 -9.42 9.13 -22.00
N PRO A 281 -10.64 9.35 -22.50
CA PRO A 281 -10.96 10.56 -23.25
C PRO A 281 -10.77 11.86 -22.44
N LEU A 282 -11.15 11.84 -21.15
CA LEU A 282 -10.92 12.96 -20.25
C LEU A 282 -9.42 13.15 -19.98
N SER A 283 -8.67 12.05 -19.88
CA SER A 283 -7.21 12.08 -19.68
C SER A 283 -6.49 12.73 -20.85
N ASP A 284 -6.89 12.38 -22.07
CA ASP A 284 -6.34 12.94 -23.31
C ASP A 284 -6.67 14.44 -23.43
N LEU A 285 -7.88 14.83 -23.05
CA LEU A 285 -8.31 16.24 -22.98
C LEU A 285 -7.47 17.05 -21.97
N VAL A 286 -7.19 16.50 -20.79
CA VAL A 286 -6.32 17.16 -19.80
C VAL A 286 -4.88 17.26 -20.31
N ALA A 287 -4.39 16.25 -21.04
CA ALA A 287 -3.06 16.31 -21.66
C ALA A 287 -2.98 17.40 -22.74
N ALA A 288 -4.02 17.56 -23.56
CA ALA A 288 -4.13 18.65 -24.53
C ALA A 288 -4.10 20.02 -23.82
N LEU A 289 -4.91 20.20 -22.77
CA LEU A 289 -4.96 21.44 -21.98
C LEU A 289 -3.62 21.83 -21.35
N VAL A 290 -2.82 20.86 -20.93
CA VAL A 290 -1.50 21.12 -20.33
C VAL A 290 -0.47 21.50 -21.39
N THR A 291 -0.54 20.89 -22.57
CA THR A 291 0.48 21.03 -23.62
C THR A 291 0.19 22.19 -24.57
N THR A 292 -0.98 22.23 -25.18
CA THR A 292 -1.41 23.25 -26.14
C THR A 292 -2.93 23.37 -26.03
N PRO A 293 -3.42 24.23 -25.11
CA PRO A 293 -4.84 24.31 -24.88
C PRO A 293 -5.55 25.07 -26.01
N GLU A 294 -6.65 24.51 -26.49
CA GLU A 294 -7.52 25.11 -27.50
C GLU A 294 -8.89 25.49 -26.91
N PRO A 295 -9.62 26.46 -27.48
CA PRO A 295 -10.97 26.81 -27.02
C PRO A 295 -11.98 25.64 -27.08
N GLU A 296 -11.77 24.72 -28.03
CA GLU A 296 -12.57 23.50 -28.18
C GLU A 296 -12.39 22.57 -26.96
N ASP A 297 -11.19 22.53 -26.36
CA ASP A 297 -10.91 21.70 -25.18
C ASP A 297 -11.71 22.17 -23.95
N VAL A 298 -11.88 23.49 -23.80
CA VAL A 298 -12.66 24.08 -22.70
C VAL A 298 -14.15 23.78 -22.88
N THR A 299 -14.62 23.76 -24.13
CA THR A 299 -16.00 23.36 -24.44
C THR A 299 -16.21 21.89 -24.12
N ALA A 300 -15.28 21.01 -24.52
CA ALA A 300 -15.33 19.59 -24.18
C ALA A 300 -15.29 19.35 -22.66
N LEU A 301 -14.51 20.10 -21.88
CA LEU A 301 -14.53 20.04 -20.41
C LEU A 301 -15.93 20.28 -19.83
N SER A 302 -16.66 21.26 -20.39
CA SER A 302 -18.01 21.58 -19.94
C SER A 302 -18.99 20.43 -20.19
N GLU A 303 -18.84 19.68 -21.30
CA GLU A 303 -19.64 18.49 -21.60
C GLU A 303 -19.38 17.34 -20.61
N TYR A 304 -18.14 17.23 -20.08
CA TYR A 304 -17.81 16.32 -18.98
C TYR A 304 -18.34 16.79 -17.61
N GLY A 305 -19.06 17.91 -17.55
CA GLY A 305 -19.59 18.50 -16.31
C GLY A 305 -18.48 19.04 -15.42
N VAL A 306 -17.40 19.58 -16.02
CA VAL A 306 -16.33 20.27 -15.30
C VAL A 306 -16.68 21.74 -15.20
N GLY A 307 -16.97 22.22 -13.98
CA GLY A 307 -17.25 23.63 -13.72
C GLY A 307 -16.05 24.42 -13.19
N PHE A 308 -15.07 23.73 -12.61
CA PHE A 308 -13.88 24.36 -12.05
C PHE A 308 -12.62 23.54 -12.35
N VAL A 309 -11.52 24.23 -12.62
CA VAL A 309 -10.18 23.66 -12.72
C VAL A 309 -9.34 24.18 -11.56
N TYR A 310 -8.72 23.27 -10.81
CA TYR A 310 -7.91 23.60 -9.64
C TYR A 310 -6.52 22.98 -9.75
N VAL A 311 -5.49 23.81 -9.65
CA VAL A 311 -4.08 23.38 -9.62
C VAL A 311 -3.52 23.65 -8.23
N PRO A 312 -3.29 22.60 -7.40
CA PRO A 312 -2.70 22.75 -6.08
C PRO A 312 -1.29 23.34 -6.15
N GLY A 313 -0.91 24.11 -5.13
CA GLY A 313 0.42 24.71 -5.05
C GLY A 313 1.52 23.69 -4.73
N PRO A 314 2.77 23.91 -5.21
CA PRO A 314 3.19 25.00 -6.10
C PRO A 314 2.78 24.73 -7.57
N ALA A 315 1.93 25.59 -8.13
CA ALA A 315 1.48 25.46 -9.52
C ALA A 315 2.65 25.76 -10.48
N ASP A 316 2.82 24.93 -11.50
CA ASP A 316 3.79 25.17 -12.57
C ASP A 316 3.42 26.47 -13.33
N PRO A 317 4.33 27.45 -13.42
CA PRO A 317 4.11 28.69 -14.16
C PRO A 317 3.74 28.45 -15.63
N LYS A 318 4.26 27.40 -16.28
CA LYS A 318 3.94 27.06 -17.67
C LYS A 318 2.48 26.62 -17.80
N LEU A 319 2.05 25.68 -16.94
CA LEU A 319 0.66 25.22 -16.89
C LEU A 319 -0.30 26.36 -16.59
N ALA A 320 0.03 27.21 -15.62
CA ALA A 320 -0.80 28.36 -15.28
C ALA A 320 -0.91 29.36 -16.44
N GLY A 321 0.20 29.64 -17.14
CA GLY A 321 0.20 30.52 -18.31
C GLY A 321 -0.61 29.96 -19.48
N ASN A 322 -0.56 28.66 -19.71
CA ASN A 322 -1.35 27.98 -20.73
C ASN A 322 -2.86 28.14 -20.44
N LEU A 323 -3.29 27.84 -19.20
CA LEU A 323 -4.70 27.98 -18.80
C LEU A 323 -5.18 29.44 -18.78
N ASP A 324 -4.33 30.40 -18.42
CA ASP A 324 -4.65 31.84 -18.46
C ASP A 324 -4.79 32.39 -19.90
N SER A 325 -4.25 31.70 -20.90
CA SER A 325 -4.25 32.16 -22.31
C SER A 325 -5.48 31.76 -23.12
N VAL A 326 -6.34 30.90 -22.55
CA VAL A 326 -7.43 30.25 -23.29
C VAL A 326 -8.76 30.93 -23.00
N SER A 327 -9.53 31.19 -24.05
CA SER A 327 -10.89 31.71 -23.91
C SER A 327 -11.83 30.66 -23.31
N GLY A 328 -12.67 31.07 -22.34
CA GLY A 328 -13.64 30.19 -21.66
C GLY A 328 -13.19 29.72 -20.27
N LEU A 329 -11.96 30.05 -19.86
CA LEU A 329 -11.48 29.90 -18.49
C LEU A 329 -11.35 31.26 -17.83
N THR A 330 -12.11 31.50 -16.77
CA THR A 330 -12.02 32.71 -15.96
C THR A 330 -11.24 32.43 -14.68
N GLN A 331 -10.20 33.21 -14.40
CA GLN A 331 -9.40 33.02 -13.19
C GLN A 331 -10.25 33.20 -11.92
N ALA A 332 -10.18 32.22 -11.02
CA ALA A 332 -10.93 32.17 -9.77
C ALA A 332 -10.00 32.24 -8.55
N SER A 333 -10.58 32.51 -7.38
CA SER A 333 -9.79 32.63 -6.14
C SER A 333 -9.30 31.27 -5.64
N ALA A 334 -7.98 31.15 -5.44
CA ALA A 334 -7.37 29.98 -4.82
C ALA A 334 -7.23 30.20 -3.29
N ALA A 335 -7.47 29.16 -2.49
CA ALA A 335 -7.46 29.26 -1.03
C ALA A 335 -6.05 29.28 -0.41
N ARG A 336 -5.01 28.89 -1.16
CA ARG A 336 -3.63 28.76 -0.66
C ARG A 336 -2.62 29.57 -1.47
N PRO A 337 -1.57 30.12 -0.83
CA PRO A 337 -0.44 30.71 -1.54
C PRO A 337 0.18 29.71 -2.52
N GLY A 338 0.35 30.12 -3.78
CA GLY A 338 0.96 29.28 -4.83
C GLY A 338 0.01 28.29 -5.53
N ALA A 339 -1.25 28.18 -5.13
CA ALA A 339 -2.28 27.44 -5.86
C ALA A 339 -2.98 28.36 -6.89
N ARG A 340 -3.53 27.77 -7.95
CA ARG A 340 -4.29 28.49 -8.99
C ARG A 340 -5.64 27.81 -9.25
N ALA A 341 -6.62 28.59 -9.66
CA ALA A 341 -7.99 28.15 -9.86
C ALA A 341 -8.60 28.88 -11.05
N TRP A 342 -9.44 28.17 -11.81
CA TRP A 342 -10.20 28.71 -12.94
C TRP A 342 -11.64 28.18 -12.88
N GLN A 343 -12.57 29.00 -13.34
CA GLN A 343 -13.96 28.64 -13.57
C GLN A 343 -14.16 28.43 -15.07
N VAL A 344 -14.83 27.35 -15.43
CA VAL A 344 -15.20 27.03 -16.82
C VAL A 344 -16.53 27.70 -17.13
N ASP A 345 -16.61 28.39 -18.27
CA ASP A 345 -17.87 28.92 -18.77
C ASP A 345 -18.74 27.76 -19.26
N LEU A 346 -19.80 27.45 -18.50
CA LEU A 346 -20.72 26.34 -18.78
C LEU A 346 -21.90 26.81 -19.64
N PRO A 347 -22.20 26.15 -20.77
CA PRO A 347 -23.57 26.09 -21.28
C PRO A 347 -24.43 25.28 -20.30
N ASP A 348 -25.65 25.72 -20.03
CA ASP A 348 -26.61 24.98 -19.20
C ASP A 348 -26.80 23.56 -19.75
N SER A 349 -26.19 22.54 -19.12
CA SER A 349 -26.23 21.16 -19.60
C SER A 349 -26.67 20.18 -18.51
N GLU A 350 -27.58 19.30 -18.93
CA GLU A 350 -28.27 18.27 -18.18
C GLU A 350 -27.39 17.08 -17.74
N VAL A 351 -27.71 16.58 -16.55
CA VAL A 351 -27.66 15.18 -16.09
C VAL A 351 -26.30 14.45 -16.21
N ALA A 352 -25.62 14.34 -15.06
CA ALA A 352 -24.53 13.39 -14.86
C ALA A 352 -25.04 11.93 -14.91
N PRO A 353 -24.27 10.98 -15.48
CA PRO A 353 -24.61 9.56 -15.48
C PRO A 353 -24.75 8.97 -14.05
N ASP A 354 -25.77 8.14 -13.84
CA ASP A 354 -26.00 7.40 -12.59
C ASP A 354 -24.99 6.24 -12.47
N PRO A 355 -24.25 6.09 -11.35
CA PRO A 355 -23.35 4.97 -11.18
C PRO A 355 -24.11 3.65 -11.16
N GLN A 356 -23.83 2.77 -12.12
CA GLN A 356 -24.36 1.41 -12.17
C GLN A 356 -24.01 0.65 -10.87
N ARG A 357 -25.02 0.37 -10.05
CA ARG A 357 -24.89 -0.55 -8.91
C ARG A 357 -24.77 -1.98 -9.42
N ALA A 358 -23.66 -2.64 -9.12
CA ALA A 358 -23.53 -4.07 -9.34
C ALA A 358 -24.55 -4.85 -8.48
N GLU A 359 -25.55 -5.45 -9.13
CA GLU A 359 -26.67 -6.19 -8.50
C GLU A 359 -26.23 -7.44 -7.71
N SER A 360 -24.99 -7.90 -7.89
CA SER A 360 -24.43 -9.10 -7.23
C SER A 360 -23.90 -8.86 -5.81
N ARG A 361 -23.69 -7.61 -5.41
CA ARG A 361 -23.13 -7.23 -4.11
C ARG A 361 -23.89 -7.79 -2.88
N PRO A 362 -25.24 -7.78 -2.80
CA PRO A 362 -25.96 -8.26 -1.62
C PRO A 362 -25.82 -9.78 -1.40
N TRP A 363 -25.81 -10.57 -2.47
CA TRP A 363 -25.68 -12.04 -2.39
C TRP A 363 -24.31 -12.48 -1.87
N LEU A 364 -23.26 -11.76 -2.26
CA LEU A 364 -21.89 -12.09 -1.87
C LEU A 364 -21.62 -11.70 -0.41
N LEU A 365 -22.21 -10.60 0.07
CA LEU A 365 -22.19 -10.24 1.50
C LEU A 365 -22.91 -11.28 2.36
N ALA A 366 -24.03 -11.83 1.87
CA ALA A 366 -24.74 -12.90 2.57
C ALA A 366 -23.89 -14.18 2.66
N LEU A 367 -23.24 -14.58 1.55
CA LEU A 367 -22.32 -15.73 1.52
C LEU A 367 -21.16 -15.55 2.51
N GLN A 368 -20.55 -14.35 2.54
CA GLN A 368 -19.44 -14.04 3.44
C GLN A 368 -19.89 -14.04 4.91
N GLY A 369 -21.10 -13.54 5.20
CA GLY A 369 -21.70 -13.63 6.53
C GLY A 369 -21.84 -15.07 7.01
N VAL A 370 -22.32 -15.97 6.14
CA VAL A 370 -22.44 -17.40 6.44
C VAL A 370 -21.06 -18.02 6.69
N ALA A 371 -20.06 -17.73 5.87
CA ALA A 371 -18.70 -18.26 6.04
C ALA A 371 -18.06 -17.81 7.37
N LEU A 372 -18.24 -16.55 7.78
CA LEU A 372 -17.77 -16.03 9.05
C LEU A 372 -18.42 -16.74 10.24
N VAL A 373 -19.74 -16.96 10.19
CA VAL A 373 -20.47 -17.70 11.23
C VAL A 373 -19.96 -19.14 11.32
N LEU A 374 -19.74 -19.80 10.19
CA LEU A 374 -19.29 -21.19 10.14
C LEU A 374 -17.88 -21.34 10.74
N VAL A 375 -16.97 -20.41 10.44
CA VAL A 375 -15.64 -20.39 11.07
C VAL A 375 -15.70 -20.06 12.55
N ALA A 376 -16.56 -19.12 12.97
CA ALA A 376 -16.74 -18.82 14.40
C ALA A 376 -17.24 -20.04 15.19
N VAL A 377 -18.14 -20.83 14.60
CA VAL A 377 -18.64 -22.09 15.17
C VAL A 377 -17.56 -23.16 15.23
N LEU A 378 -16.74 -23.30 14.17
CA LEU A 378 -15.64 -24.27 14.11
C LEU A 378 -14.45 -23.89 15.01
N ALA A 379 -14.24 -22.60 15.25
CA ALA A 379 -13.20 -22.08 16.14
C ALA A 379 -13.66 -22.00 17.61
N ALA A 380 -14.95 -22.27 17.89
CA ALA A 380 -15.46 -22.28 19.24
C ALA A 380 -14.78 -23.40 20.06
N PRO A 381 -14.30 -23.10 21.28
CA PRO A 381 -13.61 -24.09 22.09
C PRO A 381 -14.56 -25.24 22.43
N THR A 382 -14.27 -26.43 21.92
CA THR A 382 -14.98 -27.65 22.31
C THR A 382 -14.80 -27.84 23.81
N ARG A 383 -15.87 -27.62 24.59
CA ARG A 383 -15.90 -27.95 26.02
C ARG A 383 -15.67 -29.45 26.14
N ARG A 384 -14.45 -29.86 26.50
CA ARG A 384 -14.18 -31.23 26.93
C ARG A 384 -14.98 -31.44 28.22
N VAL A 385 -16.07 -32.17 28.12
CA VAL A 385 -16.77 -32.70 29.28
C VAL A 385 -15.79 -33.64 29.96
N ALA A 386 -15.26 -33.22 31.11
CA ALA A 386 -14.55 -34.10 32.01
C ALA A 386 -15.55 -35.18 32.45
N ARG A 387 -15.35 -36.41 31.99
CA ARG A 387 -16.04 -37.56 32.56
C ARG A 387 -15.39 -37.83 33.92
N SER A 388 -16.14 -37.52 34.98
CA SER A 388 -15.86 -37.93 36.36
C SER A 388 -15.98 -39.44 36.51
#